data_AF-A0A6S6RS98-F1
#
_entry.id   AF-A0A6S6RS98-F1
#
_cell.length_a   1.000
_cell.length_b   1.000
_cell.length_c   1.000
_cell.angle_alpha   90.00
_cell.angle_beta   90.00
_cell.angle_gamma   90.00
#
_symmetry.space_group_name_H-M   'P 1'
#
loop_
_entity.id
_entity.type
_entity.pdbx_description
1 polymer ?
#
loop_
_entity_poly.entity_id
_entity_poly.type
_entity_poly.pdbx_seq_one_letter_code
_entity_poly.pdbx_strand_id
1 'polypeptide(L)' 'MNSFIYPKAKFIAGVDEVGRRPLVGAVVKAAVILDPK' A
#
# COMPACT_ATOMS: atom_id res chain seq x y z
N MET A 1 11.92 20.45 5.24
CA MET A 1 11.30 19.14 4.95
C MET A 1 11.48 18.29 6.20
N ASN A 2 10.40 17.91 6.89
CA ASN A 2 10.55 17.00 8.04
C ASN A 2 10.94 15.62 7.52
N SER A 3 11.94 15.00 8.15
CA SER A 3 12.33 13.63 7.82
C SER A 3 11.19 12.68 8.23
N PHE A 4 10.77 11.81 7.31
CA PHE A 4 9.87 10.72 7.63
C PHE A 4 10.69 9.55 8.18
N ILE A 5 10.42 9.16 9.44
CA ILE A 5 11.10 8.05 10.10
C ILE A 5 10.24 6.80 9.94
N TYR A 6 10.78 5.78 9.26
CA TYR A 6 10.09 4.50 9.12
C TYR A 6 9.99 3.77 10.47
N PRO A 7 8.89 3.04 10.73
CA PRO A 7 8.79 2.17 11.89
C PRO A 7 9.80 1.03 11.80
N LYS A 8 10.27 0.52 12.95
CA LYS A 8 11.09 -0.70 13.00
C LYS A 8 10.24 -1.92 12.65
N ALA A 9 10.22 -2.28 11.37
CA ALA A 9 9.50 -3.44 10.85
C ALA A 9 10.44 -4.34 10.04
N LYS A 10 10.19 -5.66 10.08
CA LYS A 10 10.94 -6.64 9.29
C LYS A 10 10.61 -6.55 7.79
N PHE A 11 9.37 -6.20 7.46
CA PHE A 11 8.87 -6.03 6.10
C PHE A 11 7.98 -4.79 6.04
N ILE A 12 8.02 -4.07 4.92
CA ILE A 12 7.13 -2.96 4.61
C ILE A 12 6.34 -3.36 3.36
N ALA A 13 5.01 -3.27 3.43
CA ALA A 13 4.15 -3.51 2.28
C ALA A 13 3.70 -2.18 1.67
N GLY A 14 3.75 -2.08 0.34
CA GLY A 14 2.99 -1.07 -0.40
C GLY A 14 1.53 -1.53 -0.50
N VAL A 15 0.58 -0.62 -0.31
CA VAL A 15 -0.86 -0.91 -0.43
C VAL A 15 -1.46 0.09 -1.40
N ASP A 16 -2.31 -0.38 -2.30
CA ASP A 16 -3.07 0.47 -3.20
C ASP A 16 -4.49 -0.06 -3.40
N GLU A 17 -5.39 0.84 -3.78
CA GLU A 17 -6.77 0.53 -4.10
C GLU A 17 -7.16 0.93 -5.52
N VAL A 18 -8.06 0.15 -6.11
CA VAL A 18 -8.73 0.50 -7.36
C VAL A 18 -10.25 0.48 -7.14
N GLY A 19 -10.97 1.27 -7.93
CA GLY A 19 -12.43 1.26 -7.86
C GLY A 19 -13.03 2.02 -6.68
N ARG A 20 -12.36 3.05 -6.13
CA ARG A 20 -12.91 3.87 -5.01
C ARG A 20 -14.05 4.82 -5.40
N ARG A 21 -14.10 5.25 -6.65
CA ARG A 21 -15.06 6.23 -7.20
C ARG A 21 -15.90 5.80 -8.44
N PRO A 22 -16.03 4.51 -8.83
CA PRO A 22 -17.07 4.10 -9.76
C PRO A 22 -18.47 4.20 -9.14
N LEU A 23 -19.48 4.34 -9.99
CA LEU A 23 -20.90 4.35 -9.60
C LEU A 23 -21.39 2.98 -9.10
N VAL A 24 -20.82 1.89 -9.65
CA VAL A 24 -21.13 0.49 -9.30
C VAL A 24 -19.88 -0.38 -9.37
N GLY A 25 -19.88 -1.49 -8.63
CA GLY A 25 -18.75 -2.42 -8.54
C GLY A 25 -18.03 -2.37 -7.20
N ALA A 26 -17.15 -3.35 -6.96
CA ALA A 26 -16.40 -3.45 -5.72
C ALA A 26 -15.15 -2.57 -5.72
N VAL A 27 -14.75 -2.11 -4.53
CA VAL A 27 -13.39 -1.60 -4.30
C VAL A 27 -12.48 -2.80 -4.12
N VAL A 28 -11.38 -2.85 -4.87
CA VAL A 28 -10.36 -3.90 -4.74
C VAL A 28 -9.09 -3.27 -4.18
N LYS A 29 -8.45 -3.97 -3.24
CA LYS A 29 -7.17 -3.56 -2.65
C LYS A 29 -6.12 -4.63 -2.88
N ALA A 30 -4.88 -4.21 -3.03
CA ALA A 30 -3.72 -5.08 -3.09
C ALA A 30 -2.65 -4.61 -2.10
N ALA A 31 -1.90 -5.56 -1.55
CA ALA A 31 -0.74 -5.31 -0.71
C ALA A 31 0.43 -6.13 -1.24
N VAL A 32 1.59 -5.49 -1.39
CA VAL A 32 2.81 -6.12 -1.93
C VAL A 32 3.98 -5.87 -0.99
N ILE A 33 4.63 -6.94 -0.56
CA ILE A 33 5.97 -6.89 0.05
C ILE A 33 6.95 -7.29 -1.04
N LEU A 34 7.88 -6.41 -1.37
CA LEU A 34 8.96 -6.73 -2.31
C LEU A 34 9.97 -7.65 -1.61
N ASP A 35 10.35 -8.75 -2.27
CA ASP A 35 11.57 -9.48 -1.91
C ASP A 35 12.77 -8.60 -2.33
N PRO A 36 13.65 -8.18 -1.43
CA PRO A 36 14.78 -7.30 -1.76
C PRO A 36 15.92 -7.99 -2.53
N LYS A 37 15.72 -9.21 -3.03
CA LYS A 37 16.70 -9.92 -3.88
C LYS A 37 16.80 -9.32 -5.27
#